data_AF-A0A9Q2S5Z3-F1
#
_entry.id   AF-A0A9Q2S5Z3-F1
#
_cell.length_a   1.000
_cell.length_b   1.000
_cell.length_c   1.000
_cell.angle_alpha   90.00
_cell.angle_beta   90.00
_cell.angle_gamma   90.00
#
_symmetry.space_group_name_H-M   'P 1'
#
loop_
_entity.id
_entity.type
_entity.pdbx_description
1 polymer ?
#
loop_
_entity_poly.entity_id
_entity_poly.type
_entity_poly.pdbx_seq_one_letter_code
_entity_poly.pdbx_strand_id
1 'polypeptide(L)'
;MTEEQSESAVEANYRVTADELRQFIERYERLESEKKDIAEQMKEVMAEAKARGYDTAVMRKVISLRKREPDDIAEEEAVLDMYREALGMS
;
A
#
# COMPACT_ATOMS: atom_id res chain seq x y z
N MET A 1 -16.26 16.26 -47.54
CA MET A 1 -15.87 15.46 -46.37
C MET A 1 -16.61 16.11 -45.21
N THR A 2 -17.76 15.56 -44.86
CA THR A 2 -18.88 16.23 -44.15
C THR A 2 -18.70 16.21 -42.64
N GLU A 3 -19.34 17.15 -41.93
CA GLU A 3 -19.36 17.29 -40.47
C GLU A 3 -19.77 15.98 -39.73
N GLU A 4 -20.59 15.14 -40.37
CA GLU A 4 -20.98 13.79 -39.88
C GLU A 4 -19.80 12.82 -39.68
N GLN A 5 -18.75 12.93 -40.52
CA GLN A 5 -17.55 12.10 -40.36
C GLN A 5 -16.67 12.59 -39.21
N SER A 6 -16.79 13.87 -38.82
CA SER A 6 -16.06 14.42 -37.67
C SER A 6 -16.74 14.14 -36.34
N GLU A 7 -18.08 14.18 -36.26
CA GLU A 7 -18.82 13.83 -35.04
C GLU A 7 -18.67 12.35 -34.66
N SER A 8 -18.77 11.44 -35.65
CA SER A 8 -18.61 10.00 -35.41
C SER A 8 -17.20 9.63 -34.91
N ALA A 9 -16.15 10.32 -35.37
CA ALA A 9 -14.79 10.12 -34.88
C ALA A 9 -14.61 10.60 -33.43
N VAL A 10 -15.26 11.71 -33.07
CA VAL A 10 -15.25 12.25 -31.71
C VAL A 10 -15.99 11.32 -30.74
N GLU A 11 -17.17 10.82 -31.10
CA GLU A 11 -17.90 9.83 -30.30
C GLU A 11 -17.12 8.52 -30.12
N ALA A 12 -16.44 8.04 -31.18
CA ALA A 12 -15.59 6.86 -31.08
C ALA A 12 -14.43 7.08 -30.11
N ASN A 13 -13.76 8.24 -30.16
CA ASN A 13 -12.71 8.60 -29.20
C ASN A 13 -13.25 8.68 -27.77
N TYR A 14 -14.42 9.29 -27.55
CA TYR A 14 -15.06 9.32 -26.23
C TYR A 14 -15.35 7.91 -25.70
N ARG A 15 -15.88 7.02 -26.54
CA ARG A 15 -16.14 5.61 -26.15
C ARG A 15 -14.85 4.88 -25.78
N VAL A 16 -13.79 5.04 -26.57
CA VAL A 16 -12.47 4.44 -26.26
C VAL A 16 -11.92 4.95 -24.93
N THR A 17 -11.99 6.26 -24.66
CA THR A 17 -11.54 6.83 -23.37
C THR A 17 -12.40 6.39 -22.19
N ALA A 18 -13.71 6.22 -22.39
CA ALA A 18 -14.62 5.74 -21.36
C ALA A 18 -14.38 4.25 -21.02
N ASP A 19 -14.08 3.43 -22.02
CA ASP A 19 -13.78 2.01 -21.83
C ASP A 19 -12.43 1.79 -21.14
N GLU A 20 -11.43 2.63 -21.42
CA GLU A 20 -10.14 2.63 -20.71
C GLU A 20 -10.30 3.06 -19.25
N LEU A 21 -11.04 4.15 -18.99
CA LEU A 21 -11.35 4.59 -17.63
C LEU A 21 -12.08 3.50 -16.83
N ARG A 22 -13.06 2.82 -17.45
CA ARG A 22 -13.79 1.71 -16.81
C ARG A 22 -12.83 0.59 -16.39
N GLN A 23 -11.90 0.19 -17.26
CA GLN A 23 -10.91 -0.85 -16.93
C GLN A 23 -10.02 -0.47 -15.75
N PHE A 24 -9.60 0.79 -15.65
CA PHE A 24 -8.82 1.27 -14.50
C PHE A 24 -9.63 1.21 -13.20
N ILE A 25 -10.91 1.63 -13.24
CA ILE A 25 -11.81 1.59 -12.08
C ILE A 25 -12.04 0.15 -11.63
N GLU A 26 -12.43 -0.75 -12.54
CA GLU A 26 -12.68 -2.16 -12.22
C GLU A 26 -11.45 -2.86 -11.65
N ARG A 27 -10.26 -2.55 -12.19
CA ARG A 27 -9.00 -3.07 -11.65
C ARG A 27 -8.73 -2.55 -10.24
N TYR A 28 -8.99 -1.27 -9.98
CA TYR A 28 -8.81 -0.69 -8.65
C TYR A 28 -9.80 -1.27 -7.63
N GLU A 29 -11.08 -1.40 -7.98
CA GLU A 29 -12.12 -1.97 -7.11
C GLU A 29 -11.81 -3.43 -6.76
N ARG A 30 -11.31 -4.21 -7.72
CA ARG A 30 -10.85 -5.58 -7.45
C ARG A 30 -9.70 -5.59 -6.44
N LEU A 31 -8.69 -4.74 -6.64
CA LEU A 31 -7.55 -4.64 -5.71
C LEU A 31 -7.99 -4.16 -4.32
N GLU A 32 -9.00 -3.29 -4.24
CA GLU A 32 -9.57 -2.83 -2.97
C GLU A 32 -10.29 -3.98 -2.23
N SER A 33 -11.06 -4.81 -2.95
CA SER A 33 -11.67 -6.01 -2.39
C SER A 33 -10.61 -7.00 -1.89
N GLU A 34 -9.60 -7.30 -2.71
CA GLU A 34 -8.49 -8.20 -2.32
C GLU A 34 -7.76 -7.67 -1.07
N LYS A 35 -7.49 -6.35 -1.02
CA LYS A 35 -6.89 -5.71 0.15
C LYS A 35 -7.75 -5.87 1.40
N LYS A 36 -9.08 -5.76 1.28
CA LYS A 36 -10.01 -5.96 2.39
C LYS A 36 -9.97 -7.41 2.88
N ASP A 37 -10.03 -8.37 1.98
CA ASP A 37 -10.01 -9.80 2.31
C ASP A 37 -8.69 -10.17 3.03
N ILE A 38 -7.55 -9.68 2.51
CA ILE A 38 -6.24 -9.84 3.17
C ILE A 38 -6.23 -9.20 4.56
N ALA A 39 -6.81 -8.01 4.71
CA ALA A 39 -6.88 -7.34 6.01
C ALA A 39 -7.73 -8.13 7.03
N GLU A 40 -8.78 -8.81 6.58
CA GLU A 40 -9.59 -9.70 7.42
C GLU A 40 -8.79 -10.94 7.83
N GLN A 41 -8.11 -11.61 6.89
CA GLN A 41 -7.22 -12.75 7.20
C GLN A 41 -6.11 -12.35 8.20
N MET A 42 -5.51 -11.17 8.05
CA MET A 42 -4.52 -10.65 9.01
C MET A 42 -5.10 -10.46 10.41
N LYS A 43 -6.38 -10.06 10.54
CA LYS A 43 -7.06 -9.94 11.84
C LYS A 43 -7.30 -11.30 12.46
N GLU A 44 -7.68 -12.30 11.68
CA GLU A 44 -7.89 -13.67 12.15
C GLU A 44 -6.60 -14.26 12.73
N VAL A 45 -5.46 -14.11 12.06
CA VAL A 45 -4.14 -14.55 12.55
C VAL A 45 -3.82 -13.90 13.91
N MET A 46 -4.08 -12.60 14.05
CA MET A 46 -3.85 -11.88 15.31
C MET A 46 -4.82 -12.36 16.41
N ALA A 47 -6.08 -12.64 16.08
CA ALA A 47 -7.05 -13.18 17.04
C ALA A 47 -6.66 -14.59 17.50
N GLU A 48 -6.20 -15.44 16.59
CA GLU A 48 -5.72 -16.79 16.87
C GLU A 48 -4.47 -16.77 17.76
N ALA A 49 -3.51 -15.88 17.46
CA ALA A 49 -2.34 -15.67 18.30
C ALA A 49 -2.73 -15.21 19.72
N LYS A 50 -3.69 -14.29 19.84
CA LYS A 50 -4.22 -13.85 21.13
C LYS A 50 -4.89 -15.00 21.90
N ALA A 51 -5.67 -15.85 21.23
CA ALA A 51 -6.32 -17.01 21.85
C ALA A 51 -5.31 -18.04 22.37
N ARG A 52 -4.13 -18.12 21.75
CA ARG A 52 -3.00 -18.95 22.21
C ARG A 52 -2.15 -18.30 23.31
N GLY A 53 -2.47 -17.08 23.72
CA GLY A 53 -1.77 -16.36 24.79
C GLY A 53 -0.60 -15.48 24.33
N TYR A 54 -0.41 -15.25 23.02
CA TYR A 54 0.60 -14.32 22.54
C TYR A 54 0.16 -12.86 22.68
N ASP A 55 1.11 -11.97 22.95
CA ASP A 55 0.90 -10.52 22.93
C ASP A 55 0.90 -9.98 21.49
N THR A 56 -0.30 -9.73 20.96
CA THR A 56 -0.46 -9.18 19.60
C THR A 56 0.10 -7.76 19.43
N ALA A 57 0.29 -6.97 20.49
CA ALA A 57 0.91 -5.66 20.39
C ALA A 57 2.42 -5.79 20.17
N VAL A 58 3.06 -6.71 20.89
CA VAL A 58 4.48 -7.04 20.68
C VAL A 58 4.68 -7.66 19.29
N MET A 59 3.81 -8.57 18.86
CA MET A 59 3.89 -9.15 17.50
C MET A 59 3.81 -8.08 16.40
N ARG A 60 2.90 -7.09 16.53
CA ARG A 60 2.82 -5.97 15.57
C ARG A 60 4.11 -5.14 15.54
N LYS A 61 4.72 -4.88 16.71
CA LYS A 61 6.02 -4.20 16.79
C LYS A 61 7.11 -4.99 16.06
N VAL A 62 7.18 -6.30 16.30
CA VAL A 62 8.14 -7.19 15.62
C VAL A 62 7.92 -7.18 14.10
N ILE A 63 6.68 -7.27 13.63
CA ILE A 63 6.36 -7.18 12.19
C ILE A 63 6.79 -5.82 11.63
N SER A 64 6.52 -4.73 12.35
CA SER A 64 6.94 -3.38 11.93
C SER A 64 8.47 -3.27 11.84
N LEU A 65 9.19 -3.77 12.84
CA LEU A 65 10.66 -3.78 12.84
C LEU A 65 11.21 -4.60 11.68
N ARG A 66 10.59 -5.74 11.38
CA ARG A 66 10.97 -6.61 10.24
C ARG A 66 10.61 -6.05 8.88
N LYS A 67 9.71 -5.06 8.82
CA LYS A 67 9.32 -4.36 7.58
C LYS A 67 10.24 -3.18 7.24
N ARG A 68 11.02 -2.69 8.20
CA ARG A 68 12.00 -1.63 7.93
C ARG A 68 13.04 -2.16 6.95
N GLU A 69 13.27 -1.44 5.86
CA GLU A 69 14.33 -1.79 4.92
C GLU A 69 15.71 -1.57 5.57
N PRO A 70 16.73 -2.35 5.17
CA PRO A 70 18.10 -2.15 5.67
C PRO A 70 18.58 -0.71 5.54
N ASP A 71 18.14 -0.01 4.49
CA ASP A 71 18.49 1.38 4.20
C ASP A 71 17.80 2.35 5.18
N ASP A 72 16.51 2.14 5.51
CA ASP A 72 15.80 2.91 6.54
C ASP A 72 16.40 2.69 7.94
N ILE A 73 16.97 1.51 8.19
CA ILE A 73 17.69 1.22 9.44
C ILE A 73 19.02 1.96 9.45
N ALA A 74 19.77 1.92 8.35
CA ALA A 74 21.07 2.57 8.21
C ALA A 74 20.98 4.10 8.31
N GLU A 75 19.96 4.72 7.70
CA GLU A 75 19.75 6.16 7.77
C GLU A 75 19.38 6.61 9.19
N GLU A 76 18.47 5.88 9.86
CA GLU A 76 18.11 6.17 11.25
C GLU A 76 19.30 5.99 12.19
N GLU A 77 20.10 4.92 12.05
CA GLU A 77 21.30 4.73 12.86
C GLU A 77 22.34 5.82 12.64
N ALA A 78 22.58 6.26 11.40
CA ALA A 78 23.52 7.35 11.12
C ALA A 78 23.10 8.67 11.79
N VAL A 79 21.81 9.00 11.77
CA VAL A 79 21.28 10.19 12.46
C VAL A 79 21.38 10.02 13.98
N LEU A 80 21.09 8.82 14.49
CA LEU A 80 21.14 8.53 15.92
C LEU A 80 22.56 8.64 16.47
N ASP A 81 23.54 8.14 15.73
CA ASP A 81 24.96 8.23 16.10
C ASP A 81 25.47 9.67 16.07
N MET A 82 25.05 10.49 15.09
CA MET A 82 25.33 11.93 15.10
C MET A 82 24.80 12.61 16.37
N TYR A 83 23.59 12.26 16.81
CA TYR A 83 23.02 12.80 18.05
C TYR A 83 23.73 12.28 19.31
N ARG A 84 24.13 11.02 19.35
CA ARG A 84 24.92 10.47 20.47
C ARG A 84 26.27 11.16 20.60
N GLU A 85 26.96 11.38 19.48
CA GLU A 85 28.22 12.12 19.44
C GLU A 85 28.02 13.56 19.94
N ALA A 86 26.99 14.26 19.46
CA ALA A 86 26.66 15.61 19.89
C ALA A 86 26.31 15.71 21.39
N LEU A 87 25.75 14.66 21.98
CA LEU A 87 25.41 14.57 23.40
C LEU A 87 26.54 13.98 24.27
N GLY A 88 27.68 13.61 23.69
CA GLY A 88 28.80 12.99 24.41
C GLY A 88 28.47 11.62 25.00
N MET A 89 27.54 10.89 24.37
CA MET A 89 27.05 9.58 24.80
C MET A 89 27.75 8.40 24.08
N SER A 90 28.93 8.66 23.49
CA SER A 90 29.77 7.69 22.77
C SER A 90 30.40 6.65 23.71
#